data_AF-A0A936A4L6-F1
#
_entry.id   AF-A0A936A4L6-F1
#
_cell.length_a   1.000
_cell.length_b   1.000
_cell.length_c   1.000
_cell.angle_alpha   90.00
_cell.angle_beta   90.00
_cell.angle_gamma   90.00
#
_symmetry.space_group_name_H-M   'P 1'
#
loop_
_entity.id
_entity.type
_entity.pdbx_description
1 polymer ?
#
loop_
_entity_poly.entity_id
_entity_poly.type
_entity_poly.pdbx_seq_one_letter_code
_entity_poly.pdbx_strand_id
1 'polypeptide(L)' 'MENVESKYIKGFNAGYFLAKYEPKVLLELLEHIHSINSYISGMNFGQKEFQFEIDNSQLEKLKYIRHQKDNSRDLV' A
#
# COMPACT_ATOMS: atom_id res chain seq x y z
N MET A 1 -29.09 2.07 -8.93
CA MET A 1 -27.94 2.97 -8.67
C MET A 1 -26.91 2.17 -7.90
N GLU A 2 -25.66 2.11 -8.35
CA GLU A 2 -24.58 1.47 -7.57
C GLU A 2 -24.36 2.25 -6.26
N ASN A 3 -24.29 1.55 -5.13
CA ASN A 3 -24.06 2.15 -3.81
C ASN A 3 -22.65 2.77 -3.74
N VAL A 4 -22.55 3.98 -3.16
CA VAL A 4 -21.30 4.72 -2.84
C VAL A 4 -20.27 3.82 -2.17
N GLU A 5 -20.71 3.00 -1.22
CA GLU A 5 -19.85 2.04 -0.51
C GLU A 5 -19.29 0.95 -1.43
N SER A 6 -20.12 0.41 -2.33
CA SER A 6 -19.67 -0.58 -3.30
C SER A 6 -18.61 -0.01 -4.24
N LYS A 7 -18.78 1.25 -4.68
CA LYS A 7 -17.76 1.95 -5.49
C LYS A 7 -16.47 2.15 -4.72
N TYR A 8 -16.55 2.51 -3.44
CA TYR A 8 -15.39 2.65 -2.58
C TYR A 8 -14.62 1.33 -2.45
N ILE A 9 -15.29 0.23 -2.12
CA ILE A 9 -14.65 -1.09 -1.96
C ILE A 9 -13.98 -1.54 -3.25
N LYS A 10 -14.66 -1.39 -4.40
CA LYS A 10 -14.08 -1.72 -5.71
C LYS A 10 -12.83 -0.88 -6.01
N GLY A 11 -12.91 0.42 -5.71
CA GLY A 11 -11.79 1.33 -5.85
C GLY A 11 -10.61 0.92 -4.98
N PHE A 12 -10.87 0.64 -3.71
CA PHE A 12 -9.87 0.19 -2.74
C PHE A 12 -9.12 -1.05 -3.23
N ASN A 13 -9.85 -2.10 -3.59
CA ASN A 13 -9.22 -3.32 -4.09
C ASN A 13 -8.40 -3.07 -5.36
N ALA A 14 -8.92 -2.27 -6.29
CA ALA A 14 -8.20 -1.92 -7.51
C ALA A 14 -6.90 -1.16 -7.21
N GLY A 15 -6.95 -0.15 -6.33
CA GLY A 15 -5.78 0.61 -5.92
C GLY A 15 -4.72 -0.24 -5.23
N TYR A 16 -5.13 -1.14 -4.33
CA TYR A 16 -4.22 -2.08 -3.68
C TYR A 16 -3.52 -3.00 -4.69
N PHE A 17 -4.28 -3.65 -5.58
CA PHE A 17 -3.70 -4.58 -6.55
C PHE A 17 -2.85 -3.88 -7.61
N LEU A 18 -3.26 -2.69 -8.07
CA LEU A 18 -2.45 -1.90 -9.00
C LEU A 18 -1.15 -1.44 -8.32
N ALA A 19 -1.19 -0.99 -7.07
CA ALA A 19 0.03 -0.62 -6.34
C ALA A 19 1.00 -1.81 -6.22
N LYS A 20 0.46 -3.02 -6.04
CA LYS A 20 1.23 -4.26 -5.90
C LYS A 20 1.85 -4.75 -7.20
N TYR A 21 1.10 -4.72 -8.30
CA TYR A 21 1.50 -5.38 -9.55
C TYR A 21 1.87 -4.40 -10.67
N GLU A 22 1.22 -3.24 -10.74
CA GLU A 22 1.35 -2.27 -11.84
C GLU A 22 1.43 -0.81 -11.32
N PRO A 23 2.41 -0.47 -10.46
CA PRO A 23 2.43 0.81 -9.74
C PRO A 23 2.54 2.03 -10.65
N LYS A 24 3.15 1.88 -11.85
CA LYS A 24 3.25 2.96 -12.84
C LYS A 24 1.88 3.31 -13.43
N VAL A 25 1.08 2.29 -13.74
CA VAL A 25 -0.28 2.48 -14.26
C VAL A 25 -1.15 3.19 -13.21
N LEU A 26 -1.00 2.82 -11.94
CA LEU A 26 -1.70 3.49 -10.86
C LEU A 26 -1.33 4.97 -10.73
N LEU A 27 -0.04 5.29 -10.82
CA LEU A 27 0.44 6.67 -10.76
C LEU A 27 -0.15 7.49 -11.89
N GLU A 28 -0.06 7.01 -13.13
CA GLU A 28 -0.62 7.68 -14.31
C GLU A 28 -2.15 7.86 -14.16
N LEU A 29 -2.87 6.86 -13.66
CA LEU A 29 -4.31 6.97 -13.42
C LEU A 29 -4.65 8.06 -12.39
N LEU A 30 -3.93 8.11 -11.27
CA LEU A 30 -4.21 9.06 -10.19
C LEU A 30 -3.79 10.50 -10.54
N GLU A 31 -2.76 10.67 -11.37
CA GLU A 31 -2.31 12.01 -11.81
C GLU A 31 -3.31 12.69 -12.76
N HIS A 32 -3.99 11.92 -13.61
CA HIS A 32 -4.89 12.48 -14.63
C HIS A 32 -6.36 12.56 -14.19
N ILE A 33 -6.71 12.01 -13.03
CA ILE A 33 -8.09 12.03 -12.51
C ILE A 33 -8.25 13.16 -11.49
N HIS A 34 -8.87 14.26 -11.93
CA HIS A 34 -9.18 15.40 -11.06
C HIS A 34 -10.52 15.27 -10.32
N SER A 35 -11.37 14.30 -10.69
CA SER A 35 -12.67 14.11 -10.03
C SER A 35 -12.54 13.23 -8.79
N ILE A 36 -12.84 13.79 -7.62
CA ILE A 36 -12.94 13.01 -6.39
C ILE A 36 -14.31 12.34 -6.35
N ASN A 37 -14.33 11.02 -6.48
CA ASN A 37 -15.51 10.20 -6.24
C ASN A 37 -15.11 8.98 -5.39
N SER A 38 -16.09 8.27 -4.83
CA SER A 38 -15.84 7.18 -3.88
C SER A 38 -14.90 6.09 -4.41
N TYR A 39 -14.94 5.82 -5.71
CA TYR A 39 -14.04 4.85 -6.34
C TYR A 39 -12.60 5.36 -6.35
N ILE A 40 -12.37 6.61 -6.76
CA ILE A 40 -11.04 7.24 -6.77
C ILE A 40 -10.49 7.43 -5.36
N SER A 41 -11.35 7.78 -4.40
CA SER A 41 -10.96 7.79 -2.98
C SER A 41 -10.55 6.39 -2.52
N GLY A 42 -11.36 5.37 -2.79
CA GLY A 42 -11.03 3.99 -2.48
C GLY A 42 -9.66 3.60 -3.06
N MET A 43 -9.43 3.88 -4.35
CA MET A 43 -8.18 3.59 -5.05
C MET A 43 -6.95 4.22 -4.37
N ASN A 44 -7.04 5.50 -3.97
CA ASN A 44 -5.98 6.16 -3.21
C ASN A 44 -5.72 5.49 -1.85
N PHE A 45 -6.78 5.07 -1.14
CA PHE A 45 -6.61 4.39 0.14
C PHE A 45 -6.05 2.97 -0.01
N GLY A 46 -6.45 2.24 -1.04
CA GLY A 46 -5.87 0.92 -1.35
C GLY A 46 -4.38 0.98 -1.66
N GLN A 47 -3.93 2.02 -2.39
CA GLN A 47 -2.51 2.29 -2.62
C GLN A 47 -1.75 2.49 -1.31
N LYS A 48 -2.30 3.34 -0.43
CA LYS A 48 -1.69 3.65 0.87
C LYS A 48 -1.59 2.42 1.77
N GLU A 49 -2.60 1.56 1.75
CA GLU A 49 -2.57 0.31 2.52
C GLU A 49 -1.43 -0.60 2.07
N PHE A 50 -1.27 -0.80 0.75
CA PHE A 50 -0.15 -1.59 0.24
C PHE A 50 1.21 -0.98 0.62
N GLN A 51 1.37 0.34 0.52
CA GLN A 51 2.60 1.00 0.93
C GLN A 51 2.89 0.79 2.42
N PHE A 52 1.87 0.91 3.27
CA PHE A 52 1.99 0.68 4.71
C PHE A 52 2.44 -0.76 5.03
N GLU A 53 1.91 -1.77 4.33
CA GLU A 53 2.35 -3.16 4.46
C GLU A 53 3.82 -3.34 4.10
N ILE A 54 4.28 -2.71 3.01
CA ILE A 54 5.68 -2.76 2.59
C ILE A 54 6.58 -2.10 3.63
N ASP A 55 6.22 -0.92 4.12
CA ASP A 55 6.99 -0.19 5.12
C ASP A 55 7.11 -0.98 6.43
N ASN A 56 6.01 -1.58 6.89
CA ASN A 56 6.02 -2.46 8.06
C ASN A 56 6.89 -3.70 7.85
N SER A 57 6.80 -4.34 6.67
CA SER A 57 7.64 -5.49 6.34
C SER A 57 9.14 -5.14 6.38
N GLN A 58 9.50 -3.95 5.91
CA GLN A 58 10.88 -3.46 5.97
C GLN A 58 11.32 -3.18 7.41
N LEU A 59 10.47 -2.57 8.23
CA LEU A 59 10.75 -2.32 9.65
C LEU A 59 10.99 -3.62 10.42
N GLU A 60 10.19 -4.66 10.19
CA GLU A 60 10.39 -5.97 10.82
C GLU A 60 11.69 -6.64 10.40
N LYS A 61 12.08 -6.54 9.12
CA LYS A 61 13.39 -7.01 8.65
C LYS A 61 14.54 -6.28 9.35
N LEU A 62 14.43 -4.97 9.54
CA LEU A 62 15.45 -4.17 10.23
C LEU A 62 15.57 -4.57 11.72
N LYS A 63 14.45 -4.80 12.41
CA LYS A 63 14.45 -5.31 13.78
C LYS A 63 15.14 -6.67 13.87
N TYR A 64 14.83 -7.57 12.93
CA TYR A 64 15.45 -8.89 12.87
C TYR A 64 16.97 -8.82 12.72
N ILE A 65 17.47 -8.00 11.78
CA ILE A 65 18.91 -7.79 11.57
C ILE A 65 19.58 -7.22 12.83
N ARG A 66 18.91 -6.26 13.51
CA ARG A 66 19.42 -5.68 14.76
C ARG A 66 19.57 -6.75 15.84
N HIS A 67 18.54 -7.57 16.05
CA HIS A 67 18.58 -8.66 17.04
C HIS A 67 19.67 -9.68 16.74
N GLN A 68 19.89 -10.05 15.47
CA GLN A 68 20.99 -10.94 15.11
C GLN A 68 22.36 -10.33 15.44
N LYS A 69 22.55 -9.04 15.16
CA LYS A 69 23.81 -8.34 15.44
C LYS A 69 24.10 -8.22 16.94
N ASP A 70 23.07 -7.99 17.75
CA ASP A 70 23.22 -7.90 19.21
C ASP A 70 23.58 -9.28 19.80
N ASN A 71 22.92 -10.36 19.37
CA ASN A 71 23.26 -11.73 19.78
C ASN A 71 24.67 -12.17 19.33
N SER A 72 25.18 -11.61 18.24
CA SER A 72 26.53 -11.90 17.73
C SER A 72 27.64 -11.23 18.54
N ARG A 73 27.32 -10.19 19.32
CA ARG A 73 28.29 -9.45 20.14
C ARG A 73 28.53 -10.10 21.50
N ASP A 74 27.57 -10.86 22.01
CA ASP A 74 27.67 -11.54 23.31
C ASP A 74 28.49 -12.85 23.24
N LEU A 75 28.92 -13.26 22.04
CA LEU A 75 29.69 -14.47 21.77
C LEU A 75 31.18 -14.21 21.47
N VAL A 76 31.66 -12.97 21.57
CA VAL A 76 33.06 -12.57 21.33
C VAL A 76 33.69 -11.96 22.57
#